data_AF-F0QS64-F1
#
_entry.id   AF-F0QS64-F1
#
_cell.length_a   1.000
_cell.length_b   1.000
_cell.length_c   1.000
_cell.angle_alpha   90.00
_cell.angle_beta   90.00
_cell.angle_gamma   90.00
#
_symmetry.space_group_name_H-M   'P 1'
#
loop_
_entity.id
_entity.type
_entity.pdbx_description
1 polymer ?
#
loop_
_entity_poly.entity_id
_entity_poly.type
_entity_poly.pdbx_seq_one_letter_code
_entity_poly.pdbx_strand_id
1 'polypeptide(L)'
;MFSKWNLTTLYKLGKISKGIQKHKPNFDPSLFEDGKIPLVGCKEVSNSNLRILSCDRHYNSKGLSQSKLFPKNTVCIVEGGNSSTDTAILKYSSCLSADLHGFNSFEGISDPRFIKYCFDYPKMKEKLMKLAKSTTAQPHLTLSRLLSVKFPCPPQEEQERIGDTLSAYDELIENNEKQIGVLQAIRTAIFKEWFINLRFPDYLTYEAERERERESYLILDNINNFKKLLKLLEVRNYLNLLLHSGFTPFSLHL
;
A
#
# COMPACT_ATOMS: atom_id res chain seq x y z
N MET A 1 5.00 -42.86 16.52
CA MET A 1 5.96 -42.73 15.39
C MET A 1 5.35 -41.77 14.39
N PHE A 2 5.96 -40.62 14.13
CA PHE A 2 5.53 -39.77 13.01
C PHE A 2 5.81 -40.52 11.71
N SER A 3 4.77 -40.83 10.95
CA SER A 3 4.92 -41.50 9.66
C SER A 3 5.77 -40.60 8.75
N LYS A 4 6.81 -41.16 8.15
CA LYS A 4 7.69 -40.43 7.25
C LYS A 4 6.95 -40.23 5.93
N TRP A 5 6.56 -39.00 5.61
CA TRP A 5 5.86 -38.71 4.36
C TRP A 5 6.68 -39.15 3.14
N ASN A 6 6.00 -39.73 2.16
CA ASN A 6 6.63 -40.12 0.91
C ASN A 6 7.03 -38.88 0.12
N LEU A 7 8.20 -38.93 -0.51
CA LEU A 7 8.70 -37.87 -1.37
C LEU A 7 8.35 -38.19 -2.83
N THR A 8 7.73 -37.24 -3.51
CA THR A 8 7.27 -37.37 -4.91
C THR A 8 7.66 -36.15 -5.74
N THR A 9 7.48 -36.20 -7.06
CA THR A 9 7.77 -35.08 -7.96
C THR A 9 6.49 -34.32 -8.32
N LEU A 10 6.62 -33.05 -8.71
CA LEU A 10 5.46 -32.19 -9.02
C LEU A 10 4.55 -32.75 -10.11
N TYR A 11 5.07 -33.50 -11.09
CA TYR A 11 4.23 -34.08 -12.15
C TYR A 11 3.14 -35.03 -11.61
N LYS A 12 3.41 -35.67 -10.47
CA LYS A 12 2.45 -36.58 -9.81
C LYS A 12 1.42 -35.83 -8.98
N LEU A 13 1.70 -34.58 -8.61
CA LEU A 13 0.88 -33.76 -7.72
C LEU A 13 -0.05 -32.82 -8.51
N GLY A 14 0.32 -32.46 -9.73
CA GLY A 14 -0.45 -31.53 -10.54
C GLY A 14 0.16 -31.24 -11.90
N LYS A 15 -0.48 -30.33 -12.63
CA LYS A 15 -0.05 -29.87 -13.95
C LYS A 15 0.67 -28.53 -13.83
N ILE A 16 1.91 -28.49 -14.28
CA ILE A 16 2.70 -27.25 -14.38
C ILE A 16 2.72 -26.75 -15.83
N SER A 17 2.59 -25.44 -16.02
CA SER A 17 2.77 -24.80 -17.32
C SER A 17 3.21 -23.36 -17.18
N LYS A 18 3.95 -22.86 -18.17
CA LYS A 18 4.44 -21.47 -18.20
C LYS A 18 3.34 -20.50 -18.62
N GLY A 19 3.39 -19.26 -18.11
CA GLY A 19 2.60 -18.16 -18.64
C GLY A 19 2.98 -17.84 -20.09
N ILE A 20 2.07 -17.20 -20.83
CA ILE A 20 2.24 -16.93 -22.26
C ILE A 20 1.96 -15.46 -22.54
N GLN A 21 2.90 -14.80 -23.23
CA GLN A 21 2.78 -13.44 -23.75
C GLN A 21 3.45 -13.41 -25.12
N LYS A 22 2.66 -13.56 -26.21
CA LYS A 22 3.21 -13.58 -27.57
C LYS A 22 3.76 -12.22 -27.99
N HIS A 23 3.07 -11.15 -27.61
CA HIS A 23 3.54 -9.78 -27.71
C HIS A 23 3.87 -9.27 -26.31
N LYS A 24 5.05 -8.66 -26.14
CA LYS A 24 5.42 -8.06 -24.85
C LYS A 24 4.43 -6.93 -24.56
N PRO A 25 3.68 -6.98 -23.45
CA PRO A 25 2.53 -6.10 -23.29
C PRO A 25 2.89 -4.62 -23.17
N ASN A 26 4.11 -4.31 -22.74
CA ASN A 26 4.59 -2.93 -22.65
C ASN A 26 4.65 -2.21 -24.01
N PHE A 27 4.56 -2.95 -25.12
CA PHE A 27 4.63 -2.43 -26.47
C PHE A 27 3.30 -2.47 -27.22
N ASP A 28 2.20 -2.89 -26.57
CA ASP A 28 0.85 -2.86 -27.16
C ASP A 28 -0.20 -2.48 -26.08
N PRO A 29 -0.42 -1.18 -25.83
CA PRO A 29 -1.41 -0.71 -24.85
C PRO A 29 -2.84 -1.19 -25.14
N SER A 30 -3.16 -1.47 -26.40
CA SER A 30 -4.51 -1.92 -26.81
C SER A 30 -4.92 -3.27 -26.22
N LEU A 31 -3.99 -4.01 -25.63
CA LEU A 31 -4.27 -5.25 -24.90
C LEU A 31 -4.93 -5.01 -23.53
N PHE A 32 -4.88 -3.77 -23.04
CA PHE A 32 -5.27 -3.38 -21.68
C PHE A 32 -6.43 -2.39 -21.63
N GLU A 33 -6.81 -1.80 -22.76
CA GLU A 33 -7.96 -0.91 -22.86
C GLU A 33 -9.22 -1.62 -22.34
N ASP A 34 -9.86 -1.02 -21.34
CA ASP A 34 -11.02 -1.55 -20.61
C ASP A 34 -10.87 -3.00 -20.13
N GLY A 35 -9.63 -3.40 -19.83
CA GLY A 35 -9.30 -4.76 -19.45
C GLY A 35 -9.88 -5.16 -18.10
N LYS A 36 -10.29 -6.43 -18.00
CA LYS A 36 -10.92 -7.02 -16.80
C LYS A 36 -10.26 -8.31 -16.34
N ILE A 37 -9.37 -8.88 -17.14
CA ILE A 37 -8.73 -10.19 -16.90
C ILE A 37 -7.35 -9.95 -16.31
N PRO A 38 -7.07 -10.25 -15.03
CA PRO A 38 -5.80 -9.89 -14.41
C PRO A 38 -4.59 -10.52 -15.11
N LEU A 39 -3.49 -9.78 -15.23
CA LEU A 39 -2.19 -10.25 -15.74
C LEU A 39 -1.15 -10.22 -14.62
N VAL A 40 -0.98 -11.35 -13.96
CA VAL A 40 -0.03 -11.50 -12.84
C VAL A 40 1.39 -11.61 -13.38
N GLY A 41 2.30 -10.78 -12.85
CA GLY A 41 3.74 -10.87 -13.08
C GLY A 41 4.51 -11.17 -11.79
N CYS A 42 5.84 -11.11 -11.86
CA CYS A 42 6.71 -11.38 -10.71
C CYS A 42 6.43 -10.42 -9.55
N LYS A 43 6.16 -9.14 -9.82
CA LYS A 43 5.87 -8.13 -8.80
C LYS A 43 4.67 -8.54 -7.92
N GLU A 44 3.56 -8.93 -8.54
CA GLU A 44 2.37 -9.36 -7.81
C GLU A 44 2.64 -10.60 -6.97
N VAL A 45 3.43 -11.56 -7.49
CA VAL A 45 3.81 -12.76 -6.73
C VAL A 45 4.68 -12.39 -5.53
N SER A 46 5.76 -11.63 -5.74
CA SER A 46 6.73 -11.27 -4.70
C SER A 46 6.14 -10.38 -3.60
N ASN A 47 5.11 -9.60 -3.93
CA ASN A 47 4.43 -8.73 -2.96
C ASN A 47 3.26 -9.43 -2.24
N SER A 48 2.97 -10.69 -2.58
CA SER A 48 1.88 -11.45 -1.96
C SER A 48 2.45 -12.40 -0.91
N ASN A 49 1.85 -12.43 0.29
CA ASN A 49 2.23 -13.44 1.29
C ASN A 49 1.66 -14.82 0.92
N LEU A 50 0.33 -14.95 0.84
CA LEU A 50 -0.34 -16.20 0.48
C LEU A 50 -1.05 -16.12 -0.86
N ARG A 51 -1.96 -15.16 -1.02
CA ARG A 51 -2.78 -15.01 -2.22
C ARG A 51 -2.53 -13.68 -2.92
N ILE A 52 -2.54 -13.73 -4.24
CA ILE A 52 -2.53 -12.53 -5.09
C ILE A 52 -3.94 -11.97 -5.10
N LEU A 53 -4.13 -10.83 -4.42
CA LEU A 53 -5.45 -10.19 -4.29
C LEU A 53 -5.73 -9.11 -5.33
N SER A 54 -4.67 -8.45 -5.81
CA SER A 54 -4.76 -7.34 -6.75
C SER A 54 -3.68 -7.45 -7.81
N CYS A 55 -3.92 -6.80 -8.94
CA CYS A 55 -2.99 -6.75 -10.04
C CYS A 55 -3.04 -5.35 -10.68
N ASP A 56 -1.89 -4.85 -11.12
CA ASP A 56 -1.82 -3.51 -11.71
C ASP A 56 -2.38 -3.50 -13.14
N ARG A 57 -2.35 -4.64 -13.84
CA ARG A 57 -2.70 -4.74 -15.26
C ARG A 57 -3.78 -5.79 -15.50
N HIS A 58 -4.74 -5.43 -16.33
CA HIS A 58 -5.85 -6.30 -16.71
C HIS A 58 -5.95 -6.34 -18.23
N TYR A 59 -5.88 -7.54 -18.81
CA TYR A 59 -6.14 -7.76 -20.22
C TYR A 59 -7.63 -7.61 -20.56
N ASN A 60 -7.89 -7.17 -21.78
CA ASN A 60 -9.15 -7.34 -22.47
C ASN A 60 -9.18 -8.66 -23.27
N SER A 61 -10.18 -8.84 -24.13
CA SER A 61 -10.31 -10.05 -24.97
C SER A 61 -9.13 -10.27 -25.93
N LYS A 62 -8.54 -9.19 -26.47
CA LYS A 62 -7.33 -9.24 -27.32
C LYS A 62 -6.11 -9.65 -26.51
N GLY A 63 -5.95 -9.14 -25.28
CA GLY A 63 -4.90 -9.57 -24.37
C GLY A 63 -5.01 -11.06 -24.00
N LEU A 64 -6.23 -11.54 -23.74
CA LEU A 64 -6.49 -12.96 -23.45
C LEU A 64 -6.14 -13.88 -24.63
N SER A 65 -6.48 -13.50 -25.88
CA SER A 65 -6.29 -14.37 -27.06
C SER A 65 -4.83 -14.73 -27.36
N GLN A 66 -3.90 -13.89 -26.91
CA GLN A 66 -2.46 -14.16 -27.02
C GLN A 66 -1.84 -14.79 -25.78
N SER A 67 -2.63 -14.96 -24.72
CA SER A 67 -2.19 -15.46 -23.43
C SER A 67 -2.89 -16.79 -23.10
N LYS A 68 -2.80 -17.18 -21.84
CA LYS A 68 -3.46 -18.36 -21.30
C LYS A 68 -4.05 -18.00 -19.95
N LEU A 69 -5.33 -18.33 -19.76
CA LEU A 69 -5.99 -18.20 -18.48
C LEU A 69 -5.63 -19.38 -17.56
N PHE A 70 -5.26 -19.06 -16.33
CA PHE A 70 -5.06 -20.02 -15.26
C PHE A 70 -6.22 -19.89 -14.26
N PRO A 71 -6.76 -21.01 -13.75
CA PRO A 71 -7.88 -20.96 -12.82
C PRO A 71 -7.45 -20.42 -11.45
N LYS A 72 -8.44 -20.02 -10.64
CA LYS A 72 -8.23 -19.79 -9.21
C LYS A 72 -7.52 -20.98 -8.54
N ASN A 73 -6.81 -20.71 -7.45
CA ASN A 73 -6.00 -21.67 -6.70
C ASN A 73 -4.76 -22.23 -7.44
N THR A 74 -4.40 -21.67 -8.60
CA THR A 74 -3.09 -21.96 -9.22
C THR A 74 -1.97 -21.41 -8.33
N VAL A 75 -0.95 -22.23 -8.05
CA VAL A 75 0.29 -21.79 -7.40
C VAL A 75 1.20 -21.19 -8.46
N CYS A 76 1.45 -19.89 -8.37
CA CYS A 76 2.40 -19.16 -9.21
C CYS A 76 3.81 -19.29 -8.64
N ILE A 77 4.79 -19.53 -9.50
CA ILE A 77 6.20 -19.71 -9.14
C ILE A 77 7.04 -18.82 -10.05
N VAL A 78 7.85 -17.94 -9.46
CA VAL A 78 8.75 -17.04 -10.21
C VAL A 78 9.95 -17.81 -10.74
N GLU A 79 10.17 -17.75 -12.05
CA GLU A 79 11.26 -18.46 -12.74
C GLU A 79 12.60 -17.72 -12.60
N GLY A 80 12.62 -16.38 -12.63
CA GLY A 80 13.88 -15.64 -12.77
C GLY A 80 13.96 -14.32 -12.02
N GLY A 81 15.19 -13.82 -11.87
CA GLY A 81 15.52 -12.56 -11.22
C GLY A 81 15.69 -12.70 -9.70
N ASN A 82 15.74 -11.56 -9.01
CA ASN A 82 15.97 -11.51 -7.56
C ASN A 82 14.87 -12.22 -6.75
N SER A 83 13.66 -12.32 -7.31
CA SER A 83 12.52 -13.02 -6.74
C SER A 83 12.35 -14.45 -7.23
N SER A 84 13.38 -15.03 -7.89
CA SER A 84 13.35 -16.44 -8.25
C SER A 84 12.91 -17.28 -7.06
N THR A 85 12.06 -18.28 -7.26
CA THR A 85 11.48 -19.15 -6.22
C THR A 85 10.37 -18.54 -5.35
N ASP A 86 10.05 -17.25 -5.47
CA ASP A 86 8.88 -16.70 -4.78
C ASP A 86 7.60 -17.33 -5.34
N THR A 87 6.64 -17.59 -4.44
CA THR A 87 5.38 -18.24 -4.78
C THR A 87 4.18 -17.57 -4.15
N ALA A 88 3.05 -17.61 -4.84
CA ALA A 88 1.77 -17.14 -4.32
C ALA A 88 0.61 -17.84 -5.04
N ILE A 89 -0.58 -17.80 -4.45
CA ILE A 89 -1.77 -18.49 -4.98
C ILE A 89 -2.70 -17.48 -5.65
N LEU A 90 -3.19 -17.81 -6.85
CA LEU A 90 -4.22 -17.02 -7.50
C LEU A 90 -5.54 -17.02 -6.70
N LYS A 91 -5.98 -15.85 -6.23
CA LYS A 91 -7.34 -15.69 -5.65
C LYS A 91 -8.42 -15.78 -6.72
N TYR A 92 -8.15 -15.23 -7.90
CA TYR A 92 -9.05 -15.18 -9.06
C TYR A 92 -8.37 -15.81 -10.27
N SER A 93 -9.15 -16.28 -11.24
CA SER A 93 -8.59 -16.75 -12.50
C SER A 93 -7.89 -15.61 -13.23
N SER A 94 -6.65 -15.83 -13.64
CA SER A 94 -5.76 -14.78 -14.15
C SER A 94 -4.85 -15.31 -15.25
N CYS A 95 -4.38 -14.42 -16.12
CA CYS A 95 -3.27 -14.69 -17.02
C CYS A 95 -1.94 -14.52 -16.26
N LEU A 96 -0.92 -15.29 -16.64
CA LEU A 96 0.42 -15.19 -16.05
C LEU A 96 1.40 -14.64 -17.07
N SER A 97 2.35 -13.81 -16.62
CA SER A 97 3.48 -13.37 -17.45
C SER A 97 4.37 -14.54 -17.86
N ALA A 98 5.19 -14.32 -18.89
CA ALA A 98 6.10 -15.35 -19.38
C ALA A 98 7.12 -15.80 -18.34
N ASP A 99 7.42 -15.00 -17.32
CA ASP A 99 8.43 -15.31 -16.29
C ASP A 99 7.87 -16.14 -15.10
N LEU A 100 6.62 -16.60 -15.22
CA LEU A 100 5.94 -17.39 -14.20
C LEU A 100 5.62 -18.80 -14.68
N HIS A 101 5.72 -19.76 -13.77
CA HIS A 101 5.08 -21.05 -13.89
C HIS A 101 3.81 -21.09 -13.04
N GLY A 102 2.71 -21.55 -13.64
CA GLY A 102 1.48 -21.88 -12.94
C GLY A 102 1.39 -23.38 -12.69
N PHE A 103 1.26 -23.77 -11.43
CA PHE A 103 1.03 -25.14 -10.99
C PHE A 103 -0.42 -25.33 -10.53
N ASN A 104 -1.14 -26.25 -11.17
CA ASN A 104 -2.49 -26.64 -10.85
C ASN A 104 -2.48 -28.01 -10.17
N SER A 105 -2.81 -28.04 -8.88
CA SER A 105 -2.98 -29.27 -8.13
C SER A 105 -4.03 -30.19 -8.76
N PHE A 106 -3.77 -31.50 -8.75
CA PHE A 106 -4.79 -32.49 -9.03
C PHE A 106 -5.70 -32.66 -7.82
N GLU A 107 -7.01 -32.58 -8.05
CA GLU A 107 -8.03 -32.88 -7.06
C GLU A 107 -7.85 -34.31 -6.54
N GLY A 108 -8.04 -34.50 -5.24
CA GLY A 108 -7.81 -35.81 -4.62
C GLY A 108 -6.35 -36.11 -4.28
N ILE A 109 -5.40 -35.33 -4.78
CA ILE A 109 -3.96 -35.66 -4.74
C ILE A 109 -3.14 -34.60 -4.01
N SER A 110 -3.33 -33.32 -4.33
CA SER A 110 -2.62 -32.25 -3.63
C SER A 110 -3.48 -31.04 -3.32
N ASP A 111 -3.25 -30.43 -2.16
CA ASP A 111 -3.84 -29.14 -1.80
C ASP A 111 -2.90 -27.99 -2.23
N PRO A 112 -3.39 -26.97 -2.95
CA PRO A 112 -2.55 -25.89 -3.47
C PRO A 112 -1.90 -25.04 -2.37
N ARG A 113 -2.52 -24.92 -1.19
CA ARG A 113 -1.94 -24.20 -0.04
C ARG A 113 -0.83 -25.01 0.56
N PHE A 114 -1.03 -26.31 0.76
CA PHE A 114 0.04 -27.22 1.20
C PHE A 114 1.24 -27.17 0.25
N ILE A 115 1.02 -27.19 -1.07
CA ILE A 115 2.09 -27.06 -2.06
C ILE A 115 2.81 -25.72 -1.93
N LYS A 116 2.08 -24.60 -1.83
CA LYS A 116 2.67 -23.27 -1.56
C LYS A 116 3.54 -23.28 -0.30
N TYR A 117 3.04 -23.82 0.81
CA TYR A 117 3.82 -23.92 2.04
C TYR A 117 5.04 -24.85 1.93
N CYS A 118 4.97 -25.89 1.08
CA CYS A 118 6.14 -26.69 0.78
C CYS A 118 7.22 -25.89 0.04
N PHE A 119 6.85 -25.00 -0.89
CA PHE A 119 7.78 -24.10 -1.56
C PHE A 119 8.42 -23.10 -0.57
N ASP A 120 7.62 -22.56 0.34
CA ASP A 120 8.08 -21.57 1.32
C ASP A 120 8.85 -22.16 2.50
N TYR A 121 8.78 -23.48 2.69
CA TYR A 121 9.53 -24.14 3.76
C TYR A 121 11.02 -23.80 3.63
N PRO A 122 11.69 -23.28 4.67
CA PRO A 122 13.02 -22.66 4.53
C PRO A 122 14.07 -23.55 3.85
N LYS A 123 14.10 -24.85 4.19
CA LYS A 123 15.04 -25.81 3.57
C LYS A 123 14.71 -26.06 2.09
N MET A 124 13.42 -26.03 1.72
CA MET A 124 13.00 -26.15 0.33
C MET A 124 13.35 -24.89 -0.46
N LYS A 125 13.03 -23.71 0.08
CA LYS A 125 13.35 -22.42 -0.53
C LYS A 125 14.86 -22.27 -0.77
N GLU A 126 15.68 -22.62 0.22
CA GLU A 126 17.15 -22.63 0.08
C GLU A 126 17.61 -23.58 -1.03
N LYS A 127 17.06 -24.80 -1.08
CA LYS A 127 17.38 -25.78 -2.12
C LYS A 127 17.02 -25.27 -3.52
N LEU A 128 15.84 -24.69 -3.68
CA LEU A 128 15.39 -24.12 -4.96
C LEU A 128 16.26 -22.94 -5.38
N MET A 129 16.63 -22.06 -4.44
CA MET A 129 17.53 -20.93 -4.72
C MET A 129 18.93 -21.39 -5.14
N LYS A 130 19.46 -22.46 -4.53
CA LYS A 130 20.73 -23.08 -4.97
C LYS A 130 20.64 -23.61 -6.40
N LEU A 131 19.52 -24.25 -6.76
CA LEU A 131 19.28 -24.70 -8.13
C LEU A 131 19.13 -23.55 -9.13
N ALA A 132 18.56 -22.42 -8.71
CA ALA A 132 18.42 -21.23 -9.53
C ALA A 132 19.76 -20.52 -9.81
N LYS A 133 20.68 -20.51 -8.84
CA LYS A 133 21.96 -19.81 -8.94
C LYS A 133 23.08 -20.58 -9.67
N SER A 134 22.91 -21.87 -9.93
CA SER A 134 24.02 -22.75 -10.32
C SER A 134 24.55 -22.56 -11.75
N THR A 135 24.11 -21.57 -12.53
CA THR A 135 24.45 -21.47 -13.97
C THR A 135 24.64 -20.05 -14.51
N THR A 136 24.05 -19.05 -13.86
CA THR A 136 24.05 -17.67 -14.35
C THR A 136 24.24 -16.70 -13.20
N ALA A 137 24.80 -15.52 -13.48
CA ALA A 137 24.99 -14.46 -12.49
C ALA A 137 23.65 -14.00 -11.88
N GLN A 138 22.56 -14.08 -12.65
CA GLN A 138 21.20 -13.85 -12.19
C GLN A 138 20.51 -15.20 -11.87
N PRO A 139 19.82 -15.35 -10.72
CA PRO A 139 19.07 -16.56 -10.41
C PRO A 139 18.01 -16.87 -11.46
N HIS A 140 17.98 -18.12 -11.93
CA HIS A 140 16.98 -18.61 -12.89
C HIS A 140 16.66 -20.09 -12.66
N LEU A 141 15.46 -20.37 -12.15
CA LEU A 141 14.94 -21.71 -11.89
C LEU A 141 14.21 -22.25 -13.12
N THR A 142 14.93 -22.97 -13.98
CA THR A 142 14.32 -23.61 -15.15
C THR A 142 13.26 -24.65 -14.76
N LEU A 143 12.26 -24.85 -15.61
CA LEU A 143 11.23 -25.87 -15.42
C LEU A 143 11.83 -27.28 -15.20
N SER A 144 12.88 -27.65 -15.93
CA SER A 144 13.55 -28.95 -15.80
C SER A 144 14.14 -29.14 -14.39
N ARG A 145 14.74 -28.10 -13.82
CA ARG A 145 15.28 -28.13 -12.45
C ARG A 145 14.17 -28.21 -11.43
N LEU A 146 13.13 -27.40 -11.59
CA LEU A 146 11.96 -27.43 -10.70
C LEU A 146 11.33 -28.83 -10.65
N LEU A 147 11.19 -29.48 -11.81
CA LEU A 147 10.62 -30.83 -11.91
C LEU A 147 11.50 -31.94 -11.29
N SER A 148 12.81 -31.71 -11.14
CA SER A 148 13.73 -32.65 -10.46
C SER A 148 13.56 -32.67 -8.94
N VAL A 149 12.92 -31.64 -8.37
CA VAL A 149 12.78 -31.49 -6.92
C VAL A 149 11.67 -32.40 -6.41
N LYS A 150 11.96 -33.08 -5.30
CA LYS A 150 10.99 -33.91 -4.60
C LYS A 150 10.31 -33.13 -3.48
N PHE A 151 9.00 -33.27 -3.39
CA PHE A 151 8.11 -32.66 -2.41
C PHE A 151 7.47 -33.74 -1.53
N PRO A 152 7.17 -33.43 -0.26
CA PRO A 152 6.40 -34.34 0.58
C PRO A 152 4.97 -34.50 0.03
N CYS A 153 4.41 -35.70 0.19
CA CYS A 153 3.06 -36.03 -0.22
C CYS A 153 2.37 -36.83 0.89
N PRO A 154 1.94 -36.17 1.99
CA PRO A 154 1.06 -36.81 2.96
C PRO A 154 -0.31 -37.14 2.36
N PRO A 155 -1.15 -37.92 3.06
CA PRO A 155 -2.56 -38.07 2.74
C PRO A 155 -3.23 -36.70 2.53
N GLN A 156 -4.17 -36.63 1.58
CA GLN A 156 -4.81 -35.37 1.20
C GLN A 156 -5.45 -34.64 2.40
N GLU A 157 -6.14 -35.37 3.28
CA GLU A 157 -6.75 -34.79 4.48
C GLU A 157 -5.71 -34.09 5.39
N GLU A 158 -4.51 -34.66 5.51
CA GLU A 158 -3.42 -34.04 6.26
C GLU A 158 -2.87 -32.80 5.54
N GLN A 159 -2.78 -32.82 4.21
CA GLN A 159 -2.42 -31.63 3.42
C GLN A 159 -3.44 -30.50 3.62
N GLU A 160 -4.74 -30.81 3.55
CA GLU A 160 -5.83 -29.85 3.73
C GLU A 160 -5.81 -29.27 5.14
N ARG A 161 -5.68 -30.09 6.19
CA ARG A 161 -5.57 -29.62 7.58
C ARG A 161 -4.39 -28.66 7.79
N ILE A 162 -3.23 -28.99 7.23
CA ILE A 162 -2.05 -28.12 7.29
C ILE A 162 -2.32 -26.81 6.53
N GLY A 163 -2.85 -26.93 5.31
CA GLY A 163 -3.20 -25.79 4.46
C GLY A 163 -4.21 -24.85 5.12
N ASP A 164 -5.30 -25.39 5.68
CA ASP A 164 -6.32 -24.66 6.43
C ASP A 164 -5.72 -23.92 7.62
N THR A 165 -4.96 -24.64 8.45
CA THR A 165 -4.36 -24.07 9.67
C THR A 165 -3.43 -22.91 9.35
N LEU A 166 -2.48 -23.10 8.43
CA LEU A 166 -1.51 -22.08 8.09
C LEU A 166 -2.15 -20.92 7.32
N SER A 167 -3.08 -21.20 6.41
CA SER A 167 -3.76 -20.15 5.65
C SER A 167 -4.66 -19.27 6.51
N ALA A 168 -5.29 -19.82 7.54
CA ALA A 168 -6.04 -19.02 8.51
C ALA A 168 -5.15 -17.98 9.21
N TYR A 169 -3.92 -18.35 9.59
CA TYR A 169 -2.98 -17.41 10.19
C TYR A 169 -2.51 -16.34 9.20
N ASP A 170 -2.15 -16.73 7.97
CA ASP A 170 -1.74 -15.77 6.94
C ASP A 170 -2.87 -14.77 6.61
N GLU A 171 -4.11 -15.24 6.51
CA GLU A 171 -5.28 -14.40 6.28
C GLU A 171 -5.53 -13.42 7.45
N LEU A 172 -5.35 -13.88 8.70
CA LEU A 172 -5.44 -13.01 9.87
C LEU A 172 -4.35 -11.94 9.89
N ILE A 173 -3.10 -12.31 9.57
CA ILE A 173 -1.97 -11.37 9.48
C ILE A 173 -2.29 -10.31 8.43
N GLU A 174 -2.68 -10.73 7.23
CA GLU A 174 -2.97 -9.81 6.13
C GLU A 174 -4.14 -8.85 6.47
N ASN A 175 -5.18 -9.35 7.15
CA ASN A 175 -6.29 -8.50 7.59
C ASN A 175 -5.86 -7.47 8.64
N ASN A 176 -5.01 -7.87 9.58
CA ASN A 176 -4.49 -6.96 10.60
C ASN A 176 -3.58 -5.88 10.00
N GLU A 177 -2.72 -6.23 9.04
CA GLU A 177 -1.89 -5.27 8.32
C GLU A 177 -2.72 -4.21 7.59
N LYS A 178 -3.84 -4.62 6.95
CA LYS A 178 -4.79 -3.69 6.32
C LYS A 178 -5.41 -2.74 7.33
N GLN A 179 -5.86 -3.26 8.48
CA GLN A 179 -6.42 -2.42 9.56
C GLN A 179 -5.40 -1.41 10.09
N ILE A 180 -4.14 -1.84 10.29
CA ILE A 180 -3.05 -0.96 10.71
C ILE A 180 -2.85 0.16 9.68
N GLY A 181 -2.83 -0.16 8.38
CA GLY A 181 -2.70 0.85 7.32
C GLY A 181 -3.82 1.89 7.34
N VAL A 182 -5.07 1.46 7.53
CA VAL A 182 -6.23 2.37 7.65
C VAL A 182 -6.12 3.27 8.88
N LEU A 183 -5.76 2.70 10.04
CA LEU A 183 -5.59 3.46 11.29
C LEU A 183 -4.46 4.49 11.17
N GLN A 184 -3.37 4.14 10.49
CA GLN A 184 -2.28 5.08 10.21
C GLN A 184 -2.74 6.22 9.31
N ALA A 185 -3.50 5.93 8.25
CA ALA A 185 -4.04 6.95 7.36
C ALA A 185 -4.97 7.93 8.10
N ILE A 186 -5.86 7.40 8.96
CA ILE A 186 -6.75 8.21 9.82
C ILE A 186 -5.93 9.09 10.77
N ARG A 187 -4.92 8.52 11.44
CA ARG A 187 -4.03 9.26 12.34
C ARG A 187 -3.34 10.42 11.59
N THR A 188 -2.81 10.17 10.41
CA THR A 188 -2.16 11.21 9.59
C THR A 188 -3.15 12.28 9.15
N ALA A 189 -4.37 11.89 8.75
CA ALA A 189 -5.40 12.85 8.38
C ALA A 189 -5.79 13.76 9.56
N ILE A 190 -6.06 13.19 10.74
CA ILE A 190 -6.36 13.93 11.97
C ILE A 190 -5.21 14.89 12.30
N PHE A 191 -3.97 14.41 12.24
CA PHE A 191 -2.80 15.25 12.52
C PHE A 191 -2.73 16.46 11.57
N LYS A 192 -2.92 16.24 10.26
CA LYS A 192 -2.94 17.33 9.28
C LYS A 192 -4.08 18.31 9.55
N GLU A 193 -5.29 17.80 9.82
CA GLU A 193 -6.44 18.64 10.13
C GLU A 193 -6.19 19.51 11.35
N TRP A 194 -5.67 18.95 12.44
CA TRP A 194 -5.55 19.66 13.71
C TRP A 194 -4.34 20.57 13.79
N PHE A 195 -3.20 20.14 13.25
CA PHE A 195 -1.92 20.83 13.50
C PHE A 195 -1.37 21.57 12.27
N ILE A 196 -1.87 21.28 11.07
CA ILE A 196 -1.50 22.02 9.86
C ILE A 196 -2.62 22.95 9.44
N ASN A 197 -3.84 22.40 9.32
CA ASN A 197 -5.01 23.17 8.92
C ASN A 197 -5.67 23.90 10.10
N LEU A 198 -5.24 23.62 11.34
CA LEU A 198 -5.79 24.19 12.58
C LEU A 198 -7.31 23.97 12.75
N ARG A 199 -7.86 22.93 12.11
CA ARG A 199 -9.26 22.49 12.20
C ARG A 199 -9.40 21.38 13.24
N PHE A 200 -9.03 21.69 14.47
CA PHE A 200 -9.25 20.81 15.62
C PHE A 200 -10.71 20.87 16.09
N PRO A 201 -11.18 19.96 16.95
CA PRO A 201 -12.56 20.00 17.44
C PRO A 201 -12.87 21.37 18.05
N ASP A 202 -14.06 21.91 17.76
CA ASP A 202 -14.51 23.24 18.18
C ASP A 202 -13.68 24.43 17.65
N TYR A 203 -12.85 24.24 16.61
CA TYR A 203 -12.03 25.32 16.03
C TYR A 203 -12.87 26.52 15.54
N LEU A 204 -14.09 26.29 15.02
CA LEU A 204 -14.97 27.38 14.58
C LEU A 204 -15.40 28.27 15.75
N THR A 205 -15.62 27.68 16.93
CA THR A 205 -15.95 28.43 18.15
C THR A 205 -14.75 29.23 18.61
N TYR A 206 -13.58 28.60 18.63
CA TYR A 206 -12.31 29.27 18.95
C TYR A 206 -11.99 30.42 17.98
N GLU A 207 -12.18 30.23 16.68
CA GLU A 207 -11.96 31.28 15.67
C GLU A 207 -12.95 32.44 15.85
N ALA A 208 -14.23 32.14 16.10
CA ALA A 208 -15.23 33.17 16.36
C ALA A 208 -14.94 33.97 17.63
N GLU A 209 -14.48 33.31 18.70
CA GLU A 209 -14.05 33.97 19.95
C GLU A 209 -12.83 34.86 19.71
N ARG A 210 -11.82 34.34 19.04
CA ARG A 210 -10.60 35.07 18.71
C ARG A 210 -10.86 36.30 17.84
N GLU A 211 -11.78 36.20 16.88
CA GLU A 211 -12.14 37.34 16.03
C GLU A 211 -12.90 38.41 16.81
N ARG A 212 -13.84 38.01 17.68
CA ARG A 212 -14.52 38.95 18.60
C ARG A 212 -13.53 39.68 19.52
N GLU A 213 -12.54 38.98 20.05
CA GLU A 213 -11.49 39.60 20.87
C GLU A 213 -10.68 40.63 20.06
N ARG A 214 -10.27 40.29 18.84
CA ARG A 214 -9.54 41.20 17.93
C ARG A 214 -10.33 42.46 17.61
N GLU A 215 -11.62 42.34 17.28
CA GLU A 215 -12.50 43.48 17.04
C GLU A 215 -12.58 44.38 18.28
N SER A 216 -12.72 43.78 19.47
CA SER A 216 -12.78 44.51 20.74
C SER A 216 -11.48 45.31 21.02
N TYR A 217 -10.31 44.70 20.78
CA TYR A 217 -9.03 45.40 20.88
C TYR A 217 -8.91 46.57 19.91
N LEU A 218 -9.34 46.39 18.66
CA LEU A 218 -9.31 47.43 17.63
C LEU A 218 -10.22 48.63 18.00
N ILE A 219 -11.40 48.35 18.55
CA ILE A 219 -12.33 49.37 19.05
C ILE A 219 -11.71 50.14 20.21
N LEU A 220 -11.11 49.45 21.19
CA LEU A 220 -10.46 50.09 22.33
C LEU A 220 -9.31 51.00 21.90
N ASP A 221 -8.50 50.57 20.94
CA ASP A 221 -7.38 51.36 20.42
C ASP A 221 -7.87 52.62 19.69
N ASN A 222 -8.93 52.49 18.88
CA ASN A 222 -9.59 53.63 18.24
C ASN A 222 -10.16 54.64 19.25
N ILE A 223 -10.83 54.16 20.31
CA ILE A 223 -11.35 55.02 21.39
C ILE A 223 -10.20 55.76 22.09
N ASN A 224 -9.10 55.06 22.39
CA ASN A 224 -7.93 55.67 23.03
C ASN A 224 -7.28 56.74 22.15
N ASN A 225 -7.16 56.48 20.85
CA ASN A 225 -6.68 57.46 19.87
C ASN A 225 -7.60 58.69 19.80
N PHE A 226 -8.92 58.50 19.80
CA PHE A 226 -9.88 59.60 19.80
C PHE A 226 -9.79 60.45 21.07
N LYS A 227 -9.70 59.82 22.25
CA LYS A 227 -9.49 60.51 23.53
C LYS A 227 -8.19 61.34 23.54
N LYS A 228 -7.12 60.82 22.93
CA LYS A 228 -5.85 61.55 22.78
C LYS A 228 -6.02 62.78 21.89
N LEU A 229 -6.78 62.67 20.81
CA LEU A 229 -7.09 63.78 19.90
C LEU A 229 -7.92 64.88 20.59
N LEU A 230 -8.92 64.49 21.37
CA LEU A 230 -9.75 65.41 22.18
C LEU A 230 -8.89 66.22 23.16
N LYS A 231 -7.97 65.56 23.88
CA LYS A 231 -7.02 66.27 24.76
C LYS A 231 -6.18 67.29 24.01
N LEU A 232 -5.70 66.97 22.80
CA LEU A 232 -4.93 67.90 21.98
C LEU A 232 -5.79 69.09 21.52
N LEU A 233 -7.06 68.87 21.20
CA LEU A 233 -8.00 69.92 20.83
C LEU A 233 -8.34 70.84 22.01
N GLU A 234 -8.50 70.28 23.22
CA GLU A 234 -8.69 71.08 24.45
C GLU A 234 -7.48 71.98 24.71
N VAL A 235 -6.27 71.42 24.64
CA VAL A 235 -5.02 72.20 24.77
C VAL A 235 -4.95 73.30 23.71
N ARG A 236 -5.28 72.98 22.44
CA ARG A 236 -5.30 73.97 21.34
C ARG A 236 -6.32 75.08 21.61
N ASN A 237 -7.52 74.75 22.06
CA ASN A 237 -8.57 75.74 22.36
C ASN A 237 -8.17 76.64 23.52
N TYR A 238 -7.56 76.08 24.58
CA TYR A 238 -7.04 76.85 25.70
C TYR A 238 -5.93 77.83 25.27
N LEU A 239 -4.98 77.38 24.43
CA LEU A 239 -3.95 78.24 23.84
C LEU A 239 -4.54 79.36 22.98
N ASN A 240 -5.56 79.06 22.16
CA ASN A 240 -6.24 80.07 21.34
C ASN A 240 -6.98 81.11 22.19
N LEU A 241 -7.61 80.69 23.30
CA LEU A 241 -8.26 81.59 24.26
C LEU A 241 -7.24 82.56 24.89
N LEU A 242 -6.08 82.06 25.32
CA LEU A 242 -4.99 82.89 25.84
C LEU A 242 -4.49 83.92 24.82
N LEU A 243 -4.40 83.54 23.54
CA LEU A 243 -4.00 84.43 22.45
C LEU A 243 -5.04 85.52 22.14
N HIS A 244 -6.34 85.26 22.33
CA HIS A 244 -7.42 86.21 22.03
C HIS A 244 -7.85 87.07 23.23
N SER A 245 -7.55 86.65 24.47
CA SER A 245 -7.87 87.40 25.69
C SER A 245 -6.84 88.49 26.04
N GLY A 246 -5.89 88.80 25.15
CA GLY A 246 -4.88 89.84 25.35
C GLY A 246 -3.87 89.53 26.47
N PHE A 247 -3.83 88.29 26.97
CA PHE A 247 -2.85 87.88 27.97
C PHE A 247 -1.53 87.53 27.27
N THR A 248 -0.60 88.47 27.21
CA THR A 248 0.82 88.16 27.03
C THR A 248 1.35 87.57 28.34
N PRO A 249 1.83 86.32 28.39
CA PRO A 249 2.56 85.84 29.55
C PRO A 249 3.86 86.64 29.62
N PHE A 250 3.91 87.52 30.61
CA PHE A 250 5.07 88.24 31.15
C PHE A 250 6.41 88.04 30.44
N SER A 251 6.90 89.16 29.90
CA SER A 251 8.28 89.59 30.05
C SER A 251 8.83 89.26 31.44
N LEU A 252 9.90 88.48 31.51
CA LEU A 252 10.89 88.63 32.58
C LEU A 252 12.21 89.09 31.96
N HIS A 253 12.63 90.26 32.45
CA HIS A 253 13.98 90.81 32.34
C HIS A 253 15.02 89.84 32.93
N LEU A 254 16.22 89.89 32.33
CA LEU A 254 17.57 89.62 32.86
C LEU A 254 17.73 88.46 33.85
#